data_AF-A0A8C7JN58-F1
#
_entry.id   AF-A0A8C7JN58-F1
#
_cell.length_a   1.000
_cell.length_b   1.000
_cell.length_c   1.000
_cell.angle_alpha   90.00
_cell.angle_beta   90.00
_cell.angle_gamma   90.00
#
_symmetry.space_group_name_H-M   'P 1'
#
loop_
_entity.id
_entity.type
_entity.pdbx_description
1 polymer ?
#
loop_
_entity_poly.entity_id
_entity_poly.type
_entity_poly.pdbx_seq_one_letter_code
_entity_poly.pdbx_strand_id
1 'polypeptide(L)'
;HYTASTRQAHSKHILLQLNSLQYTVFQIAKEFTLPVVCVSVFFLCLSLYLSGLSLYLSGLSLYLSGLSLYLSGLSLYPSGLSLYPSGLSLYPPGLSLYPPGLSLYPPGLSLYPPGLSLYPPGLSLYPPGLSLYPPGLSLYLSGLSLYLSGSLPCPSVSDPQWYAARQSIRLDPKGKSLKDEDVLQHLPVGTTATFYFRDLGAQISWVTVFLTEYGGPLLLYLMFYFRAPFIYAPKYDFTTSKHWVVHLACMCHSFHYLKRLLETLFVHRFSHGTMPLRNIFKNCTYYWGFAAWMAYYINHPLYTPPTIYGEQQVRIALIIFLFCQVGNFSIHIALRNLRPPGSKTRKIPYPTKNPFTWIFLLVSCPNYTYELGSWFGFTLMTQCLPVAFFTAVGFIQMTVWAKGKHRSYLKEFRDYPPLRSPILPFVL
;
A
#
# COMPACT_ATOMS: atom_id res chain seq x y z
N HIS A 1 69.04 17.65 3.74
CA HIS A 1 68.33 16.36 3.61
C HIS A 1 66.82 16.58 3.70
N TYR A 2 66.16 16.75 2.56
CA TYR A 2 64.69 16.74 2.45
C TYR A 2 64.37 15.85 1.26
N THR A 3 63.87 14.64 1.50
CA THR A 3 63.16 13.79 0.53
C THR A 3 62.77 12.46 1.18
N ALA A 4 61.58 12.41 1.79
CA ALA A 4 60.76 11.19 1.93
C ALA A 4 59.51 11.47 2.80
N SER A 5 58.41 11.95 2.21
CA SER A 5 57.08 11.75 2.85
C SER A 5 55.88 11.84 1.91
N THR A 6 56.04 12.28 0.66
CA THR A 6 54.91 12.56 -0.24
C THR A 6 54.32 11.36 -0.97
N ARG A 7 55.02 10.22 -1.11
CA ARG A 7 54.45 9.03 -1.79
C ARG A 7 53.53 8.17 -0.91
N GLN A 8 53.76 8.11 0.40
CA GLN A 8 52.97 7.26 1.30
C GLN A 8 51.60 7.86 1.64
N ALA A 9 51.51 9.20 1.66
CA ALA A 9 50.25 9.93 1.86
C ALA A 9 49.30 9.76 0.66
N HIS A 10 49.81 9.81 -0.57
CA HIS A 10 48.99 9.67 -1.78
C HIS A 10 48.43 8.25 -1.94
N SER A 11 49.23 7.23 -1.64
CA SER A 11 48.75 5.84 -1.67
C SER A 11 47.70 5.54 -0.59
N LYS A 12 47.81 6.12 0.63
CA LYS A 12 46.78 6.01 1.66
C LYS A 12 45.50 6.77 1.29
N HIS A 13 45.62 7.94 0.65
CA HIS A 13 44.47 8.72 0.22
C HIS A 13 43.66 8.05 -0.90
N ILE A 14 44.35 7.38 -1.83
CA ILE A 14 43.72 6.62 -2.93
C ILE A 14 43.07 5.33 -2.38
N LEU A 15 43.71 4.62 -1.43
CA LEU A 15 43.11 3.44 -0.79
C LEU A 15 41.87 3.81 0.06
N LEU A 16 41.91 4.94 0.77
CA LEU A 16 40.76 5.47 1.52
C LEU A 16 39.62 5.92 0.60
N GLN A 17 39.92 6.51 -0.55
CA GLN A 17 38.89 6.87 -1.53
C GLN A 17 38.30 5.65 -2.23
N LEU A 18 39.08 4.60 -2.54
CA LEU A 18 38.58 3.35 -3.12
C LEU A 18 37.73 2.55 -2.13
N ASN A 19 38.15 2.48 -0.86
CA ASN A 19 37.34 1.87 0.20
C ASN A 19 36.08 2.70 0.49
N SER A 20 36.17 4.03 0.47
CA SER A 20 35.00 4.93 0.55
C SER A 20 34.05 4.74 -0.62
N LEU A 21 34.54 4.60 -1.85
CA LEU A 21 33.71 4.37 -3.03
C LEU A 21 33.06 2.99 -2.99
N GLN A 22 33.79 1.94 -2.62
CA GLN A 22 33.22 0.59 -2.45
C GLN A 22 32.19 0.56 -1.31
N TYR A 23 32.46 1.22 -0.18
CA TYR A 23 31.51 1.34 0.92
C TYR A 23 30.27 2.15 0.53
N THR A 24 30.45 3.22 -0.26
CA THR A 24 29.35 4.07 -0.74
C THR A 24 28.52 3.37 -1.81
N VAL A 25 29.15 2.64 -2.75
CA VAL A 25 28.45 1.82 -3.76
C VAL A 25 27.75 0.63 -3.12
N PHE A 26 28.34 0.01 -2.09
CA PHE A 26 27.72 -1.08 -1.34
C PHE A 26 26.57 -0.57 -0.45
N GLN A 27 26.69 0.61 0.16
CA GLN A 27 25.59 1.25 0.89
C GLN A 27 24.49 1.75 -0.04
N ILE A 28 24.81 2.27 -1.22
CA ILE A 28 23.82 2.61 -2.26
C ILE A 28 23.13 1.34 -2.79
N ALA A 29 23.84 0.24 -3.00
CA ALA A 29 23.22 -1.04 -3.31
C ALA A 29 22.32 -1.55 -2.15
N LYS A 30 22.71 -1.33 -0.89
CA LYS A 30 21.91 -1.69 0.29
C LYS A 30 20.71 -0.76 0.52
N GLU A 31 20.80 0.52 0.16
CA GLU A 31 19.73 1.51 0.30
C GLU A 31 18.74 1.50 -0.89
N PHE A 32 19.16 1.04 -2.08
CA PHE A 32 18.31 1.02 -3.28
C PHE A 32 17.86 -0.38 -3.69
N THR A 33 18.70 -1.40 -3.55
CA THR A 33 18.37 -2.77 -3.97
C THR A 33 17.56 -3.50 -2.90
N LEU A 34 17.81 -3.25 -1.61
CA LEU A 34 17.10 -3.90 -0.51
C LEU A 34 15.61 -3.50 -0.42
N PRO A 35 15.20 -2.22 -0.55
CA PRO A 35 13.78 -1.86 -0.51
C PRO A 35 13.02 -2.30 -1.76
N VAL A 36 13.65 -2.25 -2.95
CA VAL A 36 13.02 -2.70 -4.20
C VAL A 36 12.88 -4.21 -4.21
N VAL A 37 13.92 -4.95 -3.82
CA VAL A 37 13.84 -6.41 -3.64
C VAL A 37 12.89 -6.74 -2.50
N CYS A 38 12.89 -6.05 -1.37
CA CYS A 38 11.95 -6.31 -0.27
C CYS A 38 10.50 -5.99 -0.63
N VAL A 39 10.21 -4.96 -1.42
CA VAL A 39 8.83 -4.63 -1.87
C VAL A 39 8.39 -5.60 -2.97
N SER A 40 9.25 -5.91 -3.93
CA SER A 40 8.98 -6.93 -4.95
C SER A 40 8.82 -8.31 -4.33
N VAL A 41 9.68 -8.70 -3.39
CA VAL A 41 9.57 -9.93 -2.60
C VAL A 41 8.37 -9.87 -1.67
N PHE A 42 7.99 -8.74 -1.09
CA PHE A 42 6.78 -8.62 -0.30
C PHE A 42 5.52 -8.83 -1.15
N PHE A 43 5.43 -8.22 -2.33
CA PHE A 43 4.30 -8.44 -3.24
C PHE A 43 4.30 -9.86 -3.84
N LEU A 44 5.48 -10.44 -4.09
CA LEU A 44 5.61 -11.84 -4.53
C LEU A 44 5.25 -12.82 -3.39
N CYS A 45 5.68 -12.57 -2.16
CA CYS A 45 5.36 -13.36 -0.98
C CYS A 45 3.89 -13.23 -0.61
N LEU A 46 3.30 -12.03 -0.77
CA LEU A 46 1.88 -11.81 -0.58
C LEU A 46 1.06 -12.50 -1.66
N SER A 47 1.48 -12.44 -2.93
CA SER A 47 0.78 -13.16 -4.00
C SER A 47 0.90 -14.68 -3.83
N LEU A 48 2.05 -15.17 -3.38
CA LEU A 48 2.27 -16.57 -3.00
C LEU A 48 1.46 -16.97 -1.76
N TYR A 49 1.35 -16.09 -0.77
CA TYR A 49 0.52 -16.32 0.41
C TYR A 49 -0.97 -16.35 0.08
N LEU A 50 -1.45 -15.40 -0.73
CA LEU A 50 -2.85 -15.34 -1.17
C LEU A 50 -3.22 -16.50 -2.08
N SER A 51 -2.32 -16.90 -2.99
CA SER A 51 -2.51 -18.11 -3.81
C SER A 51 -2.47 -19.38 -2.98
N GLY A 52 -1.55 -19.51 -2.02
CA GLY A 52 -1.50 -20.63 -1.08
C GLY A 52 -2.74 -20.71 -0.19
N LEU A 53 -3.25 -19.58 0.30
CA LEU A 53 -4.50 -19.50 1.04
C LEU A 53 -5.71 -19.90 0.18
N SER A 54 -5.76 -19.44 -1.08
CA SER A 54 -6.80 -19.82 -2.04
C SER A 54 -6.80 -21.32 -2.33
N LEU A 55 -5.61 -21.92 -2.51
CA LEU A 55 -5.42 -23.36 -2.68
C LEU A 55 -5.83 -24.15 -1.44
N TYR A 56 -5.44 -23.71 -0.24
CA TYR A 56 -5.83 -24.32 1.03
C TYR A 56 -7.35 -24.32 1.22
N LEU A 57 -8.00 -23.18 0.98
CA LEU A 57 -9.46 -23.04 1.12
C LEU A 57 -10.22 -23.86 0.07
N SER A 58 -9.68 -23.94 -1.15
CA SER A 58 -10.24 -24.77 -2.22
C SER A 58 -10.11 -26.27 -1.89
N GLY A 59 -8.97 -26.69 -1.34
CA GLY A 59 -8.76 -28.05 -0.83
C GLY A 59 -9.69 -28.38 0.34
N LEU A 60 -9.89 -27.46 1.28
CA LEU A 60 -10.83 -27.62 2.39
C LEU A 60 -12.29 -27.73 1.90
N SER A 61 -12.68 -26.92 0.92
CA SER A 61 -14.01 -26.97 0.30
C SER A 61 -14.25 -28.30 -0.40
N LEU A 62 -13.27 -28.79 -1.16
CA LEU A 62 -13.29 -30.11 -1.80
C LEU A 62 -13.40 -31.25 -0.79
N TYR A 63 -12.62 -31.19 0.30
CA TYR A 63 -12.66 -32.17 1.39
C TYR A 63 -14.04 -32.20 2.07
N LEU A 64 -14.60 -31.04 2.42
CA LEU A 64 -15.92 -30.95 3.06
C LEU A 64 -17.04 -31.40 2.10
N SER A 65 -16.92 -31.12 0.80
CA SER A 65 -17.86 -31.59 -0.22
C SER A 65 -17.77 -33.10 -0.42
N GLY A 66 -16.56 -33.67 -0.42
CA GLY A 66 -16.35 -35.12 -0.44
C GLY A 66 -16.90 -35.80 0.82
N LEU A 67 -16.70 -35.20 1.99
CA LEU A 67 -17.22 -35.70 3.26
C LEU A 67 -18.76 -35.65 3.29
N SER A 68 -19.39 -34.58 2.79
CA SER A 68 -20.85 -34.48 2.72
C SER A 68 -21.45 -35.50 1.76
N LEU A 69 -20.81 -35.73 0.61
CA LEU A 69 -21.18 -36.78 -0.35
C LEU A 69 -21.03 -38.18 0.26
N TYR A 70 -19.94 -38.45 0.97
CA TYR A 70 -19.72 -39.71 1.67
C TYR A 70 -20.77 -39.96 2.76
N LEU A 71 -21.06 -38.96 3.60
CA LEU A 71 -22.08 -39.06 4.64
C LEU A 71 -23.50 -39.19 4.06
N SER A 72 -23.77 -38.54 2.92
CA SER A 72 -25.04 -38.69 2.19
C SER A 72 -25.19 -40.09 1.58
N GLY A 73 -24.10 -40.66 1.06
CA GLY A 73 -24.08 -42.07 0.63
C GLY A 73 -24.29 -43.04 1.80
N LEU A 74 -23.67 -42.76 2.95
CA LEU A 74 -23.81 -43.56 4.17
C LEU A 74 -25.22 -43.49 4.79
N SER A 75 -25.94 -42.37 4.64
CA SER A 75 -27.33 -42.23 5.14
C SER A 75 -28.38 -42.86 4.20
N LEU A 76 -28.07 -42.93 2.90
CA LEU A 76 -28.90 -43.64 1.92
C LEU A 76 -28.75 -45.18 2.01
N TYR A 77 -27.62 -45.67 2.53
CA TYR A 77 -27.31 -47.10 2.61
C TYR A 77 -28.24 -47.92 3.55
N PRO A 78 -28.53 -47.49 4.80
CA PRO A 78 -29.52 -48.15 5.67
C PRO A 78 -30.95 -48.05 5.11
N SER A 79 -31.27 -46.93 4.46
CA SER A 79 -32.58 -46.67 3.85
C SER A 79 -32.85 -47.59 2.65
N GLY A 80 -31.82 -47.92 1.87
CA GLY A 80 -31.90 -48.93 0.81
C GLY A 80 -31.97 -50.36 1.36
N LEU A 81 -31.29 -50.66 2.47
CA LEU A 81 -31.33 -51.97 3.13
C LEU A 81 -32.66 -52.24 3.83
N SER A 82 -33.33 -51.23 4.39
CA SER A 82 -34.62 -51.37 5.11
C SER A 82 -35.84 -51.55 4.20
N LEU A 83 -35.73 -51.19 2.93
CA LEU A 83 -36.75 -51.47 1.90
C LEU A 83 -36.72 -52.93 1.41
N TYR A 84 -35.60 -53.64 1.62
CA TYR A 84 -35.40 -55.00 1.13
C TYR A 84 -36.26 -56.08 1.84
N PRO A 85 -36.40 -56.09 3.18
CA PRO A 85 -37.29 -57.03 3.88
C PRO A 85 -38.77 -56.68 3.69
N SER A 86 -39.08 -55.37 3.63
CA SER A 86 -40.44 -54.82 3.49
C SER A 86 -41.10 -55.21 2.14
N GLY A 87 -40.30 -55.38 1.08
CA GLY A 87 -40.76 -55.88 -0.22
C GLY A 87 -40.92 -57.41 -0.28
N LEU A 88 -40.25 -58.15 0.61
CA LEU A 88 -40.33 -59.62 0.71
C LEU A 88 -41.52 -60.08 1.57
N SER A 89 -41.98 -59.26 2.52
CA SER A 89 -43.08 -59.59 3.44
C SER A 89 -44.49 -59.34 2.90
N LEU A 90 -44.65 -58.83 1.66
CA LEU A 90 -45.93 -58.46 1.04
C LEU A 90 -46.05 -59.01 -0.39
N TYR A 91 -46.11 -60.33 -0.52
CA TYR A 91 -46.78 -60.97 -1.66
C TYR A 91 -48.29 -60.89 -1.40
N PRO A 92 -49.18 -60.32 -2.25
CA PRO A 92 -49.03 -59.83 -3.63
C PRO A 92 -49.05 -58.30 -3.91
N PRO A 93 -49.24 -57.34 -2.97
CA PRO A 93 -49.30 -55.92 -3.37
C PRO A 93 -47.91 -55.28 -3.60
N GLY A 94 -46.80 -55.98 -3.37
CA GLY A 94 -45.42 -55.46 -3.48
C GLY A 94 -44.91 -55.16 -4.91
N LEU A 95 -45.64 -55.53 -5.96
CA LEU A 95 -45.24 -55.28 -7.35
C LEU A 95 -45.24 -53.79 -7.75
N SER A 96 -45.91 -52.92 -6.99
CA SER A 96 -45.94 -51.46 -7.23
C SER A 96 -44.84 -50.68 -6.49
N LEU A 97 -44.19 -51.29 -5.49
CA LEU A 97 -43.11 -50.68 -4.69
C LEU A 97 -41.70 -51.19 -5.06
N TYR A 98 -41.63 -52.19 -5.93
CA TYR A 98 -40.38 -52.74 -6.48
C TYR A 98 -39.58 -51.73 -7.34
N PRO A 99 -40.20 -50.90 -8.20
CA PRO A 99 -39.46 -49.95 -9.05
C PRO A 99 -38.77 -48.77 -8.31
N PRO A 100 -39.37 -48.12 -7.29
CA PRO A 100 -38.73 -47.03 -6.56
C PRO A 100 -37.53 -47.42 -5.68
N GLY A 101 -37.52 -48.64 -5.13
CA GLY A 101 -36.39 -49.11 -4.31
C GLY A 101 -35.14 -49.41 -5.13
N LEU A 102 -35.32 -49.97 -6.33
CA LEU A 102 -34.27 -50.23 -7.31
C LEU A 102 -33.76 -48.95 -8.01
N SER A 103 -34.50 -47.84 -7.98
CA SER A 103 -34.07 -46.56 -8.58
C SER A 103 -33.24 -45.67 -7.65
N LEU A 104 -33.19 -45.97 -6.35
CA LEU A 104 -32.32 -45.31 -5.36
C LEU A 104 -30.94 -45.97 -5.20
N TYR A 105 -30.81 -47.23 -5.64
CA TYR A 105 -29.56 -48.00 -5.60
C TYR A 105 -28.47 -47.46 -6.56
N PRO A 106 -28.78 -47.11 -7.84
CA PRO A 106 -27.81 -46.56 -8.78
C PRO A 106 -27.27 -45.17 -8.40
N PRO A 107 -28.09 -44.20 -7.93
CA PRO A 107 -27.60 -42.90 -7.49
C PRO A 107 -26.60 -42.98 -6.33
N GLY A 108 -26.88 -43.79 -5.29
CA GLY A 108 -25.97 -43.96 -4.15
C GLY A 108 -24.62 -44.57 -4.51
N LEU A 109 -24.60 -45.57 -5.41
CA LEU A 109 -23.38 -46.16 -5.97
C LEU A 109 -22.66 -45.23 -6.97
N SER A 110 -23.38 -44.30 -7.62
CA SER A 110 -22.80 -43.35 -8.58
C SER A 110 -22.13 -42.13 -7.93
N LEU A 111 -22.43 -41.83 -6.65
CA LEU A 111 -21.80 -40.76 -5.87
C LEU A 111 -20.53 -41.22 -5.14
N TYR A 112 -20.33 -42.53 -4.99
CA TYR A 112 -19.15 -43.13 -4.37
C TYR A 112 -17.85 -42.89 -5.18
N PRO A 113 -17.81 -43.11 -6.52
CA PRO A 113 -16.62 -42.89 -7.33
C PRO A 113 -16.18 -41.41 -7.45
N PRO A 114 -17.09 -40.41 -7.59
CA PRO A 114 -16.75 -38.98 -7.52
C PRO A 114 -16.18 -38.54 -6.16
N GLY A 115 -16.73 -39.04 -5.05
CA GLY A 115 -16.20 -38.76 -3.71
C GLY A 115 -14.79 -39.31 -3.50
N LEU A 116 -14.53 -40.53 -4.00
CA LEU A 116 -13.21 -41.17 -3.97
C LEU A 116 -12.20 -40.58 -4.98
N SER A 117 -12.66 -39.90 -6.04
CA SER A 117 -11.79 -39.27 -7.04
C SER A 117 -11.43 -37.81 -6.71
N LEU A 118 -12.19 -37.14 -5.83
CA LEU A 118 -11.86 -35.82 -5.27
C LEU A 118 -10.97 -35.89 -4.02
N TYR A 119 -10.93 -37.05 -3.35
CA TYR A 119 -10.09 -37.30 -2.17
C TYR A 119 -8.58 -37.21 -2.48
N PRO A 120 -8.04 -37.85 -3.54
CA PRO A 120 -6.61 -37.79 -3.88
C PRO A 120 -6.11 -36.40 -4.32
N PRO A 121 -6.85 -35.60 -5.13
CA PRO A 121 -6.51 -34.21 -5.41
C PRO A 121 -6.53 -33.30 -4.17
N GLY A 122 -7.49 -33.49 -3.25
CA GLY A 122 -7.53 -32.74 -1.99
C GLY A 122 -6.34 -33.06 -1.08
N LEU A 123 -5.96 -34.34 -0.99
CA LEU A 123 -4.78 -34.82 -0.24
C LEU A 123 -3.44 -34.51 -0.93
N SER A 124 -3.42 -34.24 -2.23
CA SER A 124 -2.20 -33.85 -2.95
C SER A 124 -1.96 -32.33 -2.98
N LEU A 125 -2.99 -31.52 -2.75
CA LEU A 125 -2.91 -30.07 -2.59
C LEU A 125 -2.68 -29.63 -1.14
N TYR A 126 -3.04 -30.46 -0.17
CA TYR A 126 -2.83 -30.19 1.27
C TYR A 126 -1.35 -30.09 1.66
N PRO A 127 -0.44 -31.01 1.24
CA PRO A 127 0.98 -30.95 1.59
C PRO A 127 1.74 -29.78 0.97
N PRO A 128 1.51 -29.37 -0.30
CA PRO A 128 2.06 -28.13 -0.86
C PRO A 128 1.58 -26.86 -0.13
N GLY A 129 0.30 -26.79 0.24
CA GLY A 129 -0.23 -25.65 1.01
C GLY A 129 0.37 -25.56 2.43
N LEU A 130 0.51 -26.71 3.10
CA LEU A 130 1.13 -26.81 4.43
C LEU A 130 2.67 -26.66 4.40
N SER A 131 3.31 -26.94 3.26
CA SER A 131 4.76 -26.74 3.07
C SER A 131 5.12 -25.35 2.57
N LEU A 132 4.19 -24.60 1.97
CA LEU A 132 4.37 -23.19 1.57
C LEU A 132 4.01 -22.21 2.70
N TYR A 133 3.12 -22.59 3.62
CA TYR A 133 2.66 -21.71 4.70
C TYR A 133 3.76 -21.36 5.74
N PRO A 134 4.54 -22.32 6.29
CA PRO A 134 5.63 -22.01 7.22
C PRO A 134 6.80 -21.25 6.58
N PRO A 135 7.28 -21.58 5.35
CA PRO A 135 8.27 -20.77 4.65
C PRO A 135 7.75 -19.40 4.22
N GLY A 136 6.47 -19.29 3.83
CA GLY A 136 5.84 -18.01 3.50
C GLY A 136 5.69 -17.10 4.71
N LEU A 137 5.33 -17.65 5.87
CA LEU A 137 5.29 -16.94 7.14
C LEU A 137 6.71 -16.60 7.64
N SER A 138 7.68 -17.50 7.47
CA SER A 138 9.08 -17.24 7.85
C SER A 138 9.72 -16.22 6.92
N LEU A 139 9.41 -16.22 5.62
CA LEU A 139 9.80 -15.18 4.63
C LEU A 139 9.12 -13.84 4.92
N TYR A 140 7.85 -13.85 5.33
CA TYR A 140 7.13 -12.65 5.76
C TYR A 140 7.75 -12.06 7.04
N LEU A 141 8.02 -12.89 8.04
CA LEU A 141 8.64 -12.48 9.31
C LEU A 141 10.12 -12.10 9.14
N SER A 142 10.86 -12.79 8.28
CA SER A 142 12.25 -12.44 7.96
C SER A 142 12.32 -11.20 7.06
N GLY A 143 11.38 -11.00 6.14
CA GLY A 143 11.22 -9.75 5.39
C GLY A 143 10.84 -8.57 6.29
N LEU A 144 9.95 -8.79 7.27
CA LEU A 144 9.61 -7.81 8.31
C LEU A 144 10.81 -7.53 9.22
N SER A 145 11.60 -8.54 9.57
CA SER A 145 12.84 -8.42 10.35
C SER A 145 13.94 -7.69 9.58
N LEU A 146 14.11 -7.97 8.28
CA LEU A 146 15.04 -7.27 7.38
C LEU A 146 14.62 -5.81 7.17
N TYR A 147 13.32 -5.56 7.10
CA TYR A 147 12.74 -4.22 7.05
C TYR A 147 12.97 -3.45 8.36
N LEU A 148 12.78 -4.09 9.52
CA LEU A 148 13.03 -3.50 10.84
C LEU A 148 14.53 -3.29 11.12
N SER A 149 15.39 -4.18 10.63
CA SER A 149 16.85 -4.07 10.78
C SER A 149 17.50 -3.15 9.75
N GLY A 150 16.92 -3.01 8.56
CA GLY A 150 17.33 -2.05 7.53
C GLY A 150 16.78 -0.63 7.74
N SER A 151 15.75 -0.46 8.57
CA SER A 151 15.22 0.85 9.00
C SER A 151 15.86 1.39 10.28
N LEU A 152 16.72 0.60 10.91
CA LEU A 152 17.63 1.06 11.96
C LEU A 152 18.97 1.43 11.31
N PRO A 153 19.48 2.65 11.49
CA PRO A 153 20.83 2.98 11.03
C PRO A 153 21.84 2.04 11.70
N CYS A 154 22.90 1.68 10.97
CA CYS A 154 24.08 0.99 11.51
C CYS A 154 24.39 1.53 12.92
N PRO A 155 24.63 0.68 13.93
CA PRO A 155 24.99 1.15 15.25
C PRO A 155 26.41 1.72 15.16
N SER A 156 26.52 3.01 14.85
CA SER A 156 27.63 3.79 15.38
C SER A 156 27.48 3.75 16.90
N VAL A 157 28.55 3.39 17.56
CA VAL A 157 28.71 3.29 19.02
C VAL A 157 28.24 4.58 19.69
N SER A 158 26.96 4.67 19.98
CA SER A 158 26.34 5.74 20.76
C SER A 158 25.13 5.14 21.44
N ASP A 159 25.17 5.16 22.77
CA ASP A 159 24.18 4.73 23.74
C ASP A 159 22.78 4.42 23.14
N PRO A 160 22.28 3.17 23.19
CA PRO A 160 21.05 2.74 22.50
C PRO A 160 19.81 3.54 22.89
N GLN A 161 19.87 4.30 23.98
CA GLN A 161 18.80 5.18 24.42
C GLN A 161 18.68 6.46 23.57
N TRP A 162 19.76 6.99 22.96
CA TRP A 162 19.77 8.33 22.35
C TRP A 162 20.37 8.36 20.94
N TYR A 163 19.81 7.62 20.00
CA TYR A 163 20.25 7.68 18.60
C TYR A 163 19.99 9.06 17.95
N ALA A 164 20.83 9.45 16.98
CA ALA A 164 20.90 10.82 16.44
C ALA A 164 19.53 11.42 16.06
N ALA A 165 18.67 10.67 15.37
CA ALA A 165 17.37 11.19 14.93
C ALA A 165 16.39 11.50 16.09
N ARG A 166 16.58 10.92 17.28
CA ARG A 166 15.77 11.20 18.49
C ARG A 166 16.13 12.54 19.15
N GLN A 167 17.28 13.11 18.80
CA GLN A 167 17.83 14.27 19.46
C GLN A 167 17.39 15.56 18.77
N SER A 168 17.14 16.61 19.55
CA SER A 168 16.96 17.96 19.05
C SER A 168 17.71 18.95 19.93
N ILE A 169 18.48 19.83 19.29
CA ILE A 169 19.25 20.88 19.96
C ILE A 169 18.58 22.23 19.75
N ARG A 170 18.57 23.07 20.79
CA ARG A 170 17.96 24.42 20.78
C ARG A 170 18.86 25.44 21.47
N LEU A 171 18.75 26.71 21.07
CA LEU A 171 19.39 27.85 21.74
C LEU A 171 18.58 28.41 22.91
N ASP A 172 17.27 28.14 22.94
CA ASP A 172 16.33 28.56 23.98
C ASP A 172 15.42 27.35 24.30
N PRO A 173 15.08 27.08 25.58
CA PRO A 173 14.17 25.98 25.95
C PRO A 173 12.85 25.99 25.16
N LYS A 174 12.30 27.18 24.91
CA LYS A 174 11.05 27.41 24.15
C LYS A 174 11.29 27.74 22.68
N GLY A 175 12.55 27.87 22.27
CA GLY A 175 12.96 28.19 20.91
C GLY A 175 12.73 27.05 19.90
N LYS A 176 12.98 27.39 18.63
CA LYS A 176 12.99 26.42 17.53
C LYS A 176 14.22 25.53 17.61
N SER A 177 14.06 24.30 17.13
CA SER A 177 15.18 23.37 16.94
C SER A 177 16.14 23.90 15.88
N LEU A 178 17.43 23.77 16.16
CA LEU A 178 18.49 24.00 15.18
C LEU A 178 18.43 22.95 14.07
N LYS A 179 18.86 23.35 12.89
CA LYS A 179 18.99 22.44 11.73
C LYS A 179 20.36 21.79 11.75
N ASP A 180 20.45 20.62 11.13
CA ASP A 180 21.71 19.88 11.02
C ASP A 180 22.77 20.64 10.20
N GLU A 181 22.35 21.60 9.38
CA GLU A 181 23.23 22.43 8.55
C GLU A 181 23.68 23.73 9.23
N ASP A 182 23.14 24.05 10.40
CA ASP A 182 23.45 25.31 11.09
C ASP A 182 24.90 25.25 11.60
N VAL A 183 25.74 26.15 11.08
CA VAL A 183 27.13 26.29 11.52
C VAL A 183 27.19 27.19 12.75
N LEU A 184 27.91 26.76 13.78
CA LEU A 184 28.03 27.46 15.06
C LEU A 184 28.38 28.95 14.92
N GLN A 185 29.23 29.29 13.95
CA GLN A 185 29.71 30.65 13.65
C GLN A 185 28.60 31.60 13.16
N HIS A 186 27.50 31.08 12.63
CA HIS A 186 26.36 31.86 12.13
C HIS A 186 25.21 31.93 13.14
N LEU A 187 25.33 31.23 14.27
CA LEU A 187 24.33 31.28 15.32
C LEU A 187 24.49 32.59 16.12
N PRO A 188 23.40 33.19 16.60
CA PRO A 188 23.43 34.41 17.42
C PRO A 188 23.87 34.08 18.85
N VAL A 189 25.06 33.50 18.99
CA VAL A 189 25.69 33.14 20.27
C VAL A 189 26.95 33.97 20.44
N GLY A 190 27.19 34.44 21.67
CA GLY A 190 28.40 35.21 22.00
C GLY A 190 29.63 34.31 22.14
N THR A 191 30.53 34.64 23.06
CA THR A 191 31.68 33.81 23.41
C THR A 191 31.30 32.49 24.08
N THR A 192 30.11 32.42 24.67
CA THR A 192 29.56 31.22 25.33
C THR A 192 28.22 30.86 24.70
N ALA A 193 28.04 29.60 24.32
CA ALA A 193 26.80 29.07 23.74
C ALA A 193 26.18 28.02 24.67
N THR A 194 24.95 28.24 25.10
CA THR A 194 24.18 27.25 25.87
C THR A 194 23.23 26.52 24.95
N PHE A 195 23.35 25.19 24.90
CA PHE A 195 22.49 24.33 24.10
C PHE A 195 21.55 23.52 24.99
N TYR A 196 20.27 23.53 24.64
CA TYR A 196 19.26 22.75 25.32
C TYR A 196 18.97 21.48 24.52
N PHE A 197 19.25 20.34 25.14
CA PHE A 197 18.87 19.04 24.61
C PHE A 197 17.38 18.79 24.83
N ARG A 198 16.71 18.35 23.76
CA ARG A 198 15.34 17.87 23.82
C ARG A 198 15.24 16.49 23.20
N ASP A 199 14.66 15.59 23.96
CA ASP A 199 14.24 14.29 23.47
C ASP A 199 12.95 14.41 22.63
N LEU A 200 13.00 13.96 21.37
CA LEU A 200 11.85 13.89 20.48
C LEU A 200 11.03 12.60 20.63
N GLY A 201 11.53 11.61 21.37
CA GLY A 201 10.99 10.25 21.44
C GLY A 201 11.31 9.42 20.19
N ALA A 202 10.78 8.19 20.13
CA ALA A 202 10.99 7.29 18.99
C ALA A 202 10.60 7.98 17.66
N GLN A 203 11.56 8.04 16.75
CA GLN A 203 11.44 8.63 15.42
C GLN A 203 11.50 7.55 14.34
N ILE A 204 10.79 7.81 13.24
CA ILE A 204 10.75 6.95 12.05
C ILE A 204 11.02 7.79 10.79
N SER A 205 11.71 7.22 9.79
CA SER A 205 12.00 7.90 8.52
C SER A 205 10.75 8.24 7.74
N TRP A 206 10.71 9.42 7.11
CA TRP A 206 9.60 9.81 6.24
C TRP A 206 9.36 8.86 5.07
N VAL A 207 10.43 8.25 4.54
CA VAL A 207 10.30 7.23 3.48
C VAL A 207 9.46 6.07 3.99
N THR A 208 9.83 5.53 5.16
CA THR A 208 9.11 4.42 5.82
C THR A 208 7.65 4.78 6.09
N VAL A 209 7.40 6.00 6.56
CA VAL A 209 6.04 6.48 6.83
C VAL A 209 5.19 6.48 5.57
N PHE A 210 5.67 7.10 4.49
CA PHE A 210 4.90 7.18 3.25
C PHE A 210 4.72 5.81 2.59
N LEU A 211 5.70 4.92 2.68
CA LEU A 211 5.54 3.55 2.21
C LEU A 211 4.45 2.80 2.98
N THR A 212 4.42 2.90 4.30
CA THR A 212 3.37 2.25 5.12
C THR A 212 2.01 2.91 4.93
N GLU A 213 1.97 4.24 4.83
CA GLU A 213 0.77 5.04 4.59
C GLU A 213 0.09 4.68 3.27
N TYR A 214 0.86 4.45 2.20
CA TYR A 214 0.35 4.15 0.86
C TYR A 214 0.27 2.66 0.53
N GLY A 215 1.06 1.82 1.18
CA GLY A 215 1.04 0.36 1.00
C GLY A 215 -0.25 -0.27 1.52
N GLY A 216 -0.74 0.19 2.66
CA GLY A 216 -1.97 -0.34 3.27
C GLY A 216 -3.23 -0.15 2.42
N PRO A 217 -3.54 1.06 1.93
CA PRO A 217 -4.67 1.28 1.03
C PRO A 217 -4.66 0.36 -0.19
N LEU A 218 -3.50 0.19 -0.82
CA LEU A 218 -3.33 -0.72 -1.95
C LEU A 218 -3.67 -2.16 -1.58
N LEU A 219 -3.11 -2.66 -0.48
CA LEU A 219 -3.35 -4.01 0.02
C LEU A 219 -4.82 -4.24 0.38
N LEU A 220 -5.38 -3.33 1.18
CA LEU A 220 -6.76 -3.43 1.66
C LEU A 220 -7.73 -3.39 0.49
N TYR A 221 -7.58 -2.46 -0.45
CA TYR A 221 -8.47 -2.37 -1.59
C TYR A 221 -8.48 -3.67 -2.42
N LEU A 222 -7.30 -4.26 -2.67
CA LEU A 222 -7.19 -5.53 -3.39
C LEU A 222 -7.89 -6.67 -2.63
N MET A 223 -7.82 -6.68 -1.30
CA MET A 223 -8.51 -7.67 -0.48
C MET A 223 -10.05 -7.60 -0.63
N PHE A 224 -10.63 -6.39 -0.70
CA PHE A 224 -12.06 -6.21 -0.99
C PHE A 224 -12.40 -6.52 -2.45
N TYR A 225 -11.52 -6.17 -3.40
CA TYR A 225 -11.71 -6.44 -4.83
C TYR A 225 -11.78 -7.95 -5.13
N PHE A 226 -10.85 -8.73 -4.56
CA PHE A 226 -10.86 -10.18 -4.67
C PHE A 226 -11.91 -10.85 -3.79
N ARG A 227 -12.69 -10.09 -3.02
CA ARG A 227 -13.72 -10.60 -2.09
C ARG A 227 -13.16 -11.71 -1.21
N ALA A 228 -12.07 -11.39 -0.50
CA ALA A 228 -11.48 -12.33 0.43
C ALA A 228 -12.54 -12.83 1.44
N PRO A 229 -12.43 -14.09 1.91
CA PRO A 229 -13.38 -14.66 2.86
C PRO A 229 -13.56 -13.77 4.08
N PHE A 230 -14.73 -13.87 4.72
CA PHE A 230 -15.12 -13.10 5.91
C PHE A 230 -15.46 -11.62 5.66
N ILE A 231 -15.29 -11.08 4.45
CA ILE A 231 -15.65 -9.69 4.11
C ILE A 231 -17.12 -9.58 3.71
N TYR A 232 -17.57 -10.46 2.82
CA TYR A 232 -18.94 -10.53 2.32
C TYR A 232 -19.56 -11.88 2.71
N ALA A 233 -20.83 -12.10 2.36
CA ALA A 233 -21.46 -13.40 2.58
C ALA A 233 -20.69 -14.51 1.84
N PRO A 234 -20.50 -15.72 2.42
CA PRO A 234 -19.63 -16.77 1.87
C PRO A 234 -19.91 -17.16 0.41
N LYS A 235 -21.15 -17.00 -0.06
CA LYS A 235 -21.53 -17.21 -1.47
C LYS A 235 -20.82 -16.29 -2.48
N TYR A 236 -20.17 -15.23 -2.00
CA TYR A 236 -19.46 -14.25 -2.82
C TYR A 236 -17.94 -14.35 -2.70
N ASP A 237 -17.43 -15.31 -1.93
CA ASP A 237 -15.99 -15.50 -1.73
C ASP A 237 -15.31 -15.74 -3.08
N PHE A 238 -14.29 -14.93 -3.38
CA PHE A 238 -13.52 -14.97 -4.63
C PHE A 238 -14.34 -14.79 -5.92
N THR A 239 -15.57 -14.30 -5.81
CA THR A 239 -16.39 -14.00 -6.99
C THR A 239 -15.98 -12.67 -7.61
N THR A 240 -16.03 -12.60 -8.94
CA THR A 240 -15.70 -11.37 -9.69
C THR A 240 -16.98 -10.54 -9.93
N SER A 241 -16.86 -9.21 -9.87
CA SER A 241 -17.97 -8.32 -10.25
C SER A 241 -18.28 -8.42 -11.75
N LYS A 242 -19.54 -8.28 -12.15
CA LYS A 242 -19.93 -8.21 -13.56
C LYS A 242 -19.75 -6.82 -14.17
N HIS A 243 -19.61 -5.79 -13.31
CA HIS A 243 -19.55 -4.41 -13.72
C HIS A 243 -18.12 -3.97 -14.00
N TRP A 244 -17.83 -3.60 -15.24
CA TRP A 244 -16.48 -3.17 -15.66
C TRP A 244 -15.97 -1.95 -14.88
N VAL A 245 -16.87 -1.07 -14.41
CA VAL A 245 -16.55 0.08 -13.56
C VAL A 245 -15.80 -0.32 -12.29
N VAL A 246 -16.11 -1.49 -11.72
CA VAL A 246 -15.43 -2.02 -10.52
C VAL A 246 -13.98 -2.41 -10.84
N HIS A 247 -13.74 -3.05 -11.98
CA HIS A 247 -12.38 -3.35 -12.45
C HIS A 247 -11.59 -2.07 -12.74
N LEU A 248 -12.23 -1.09 -13.38
CA LEU A 248 -11.60 0.19 -13.65
C LEU A 248 -11.28 0.94 -12.34
N ALA A 249 -12.18 0.92 -11.36
CA ALA A 249 -11.94 1.51 -10.05
C ALA A 249 -10.74 0.86 -9.34
N CYS A 250 -10.64 -0.48 -9.40
CA CYS A 250 -9.48 -1.20 -8.88
C CYS A 250 -8.18 -0.80 -9.58
N MET A 251 -8.18 -0.72 -10.92
CA MET A 251 -7.01 -0.29 -11.70
C MET A 251 -6.61 1.15 -11.37
N CYS A 252 -7.55 2.09 -11.34
CA CYS A 252 -7.29 3.49 -11.01
C CYS A 252 -6.76 3.66 -9.59
N HIS A 253 -7.40 3.03 -8.59
CA HIS A 253 -6.96 3.08 -7.21
C HIS A 253 -5.56 2.49 -7.04
N SER A 254 -5.32 1.31 -7.63
CA SER A 254 -4.02 0.64 -7.58
C SER A 254 -2.94 1.46 -8.27
N PHE A 255 -3.23 2.02 -9.45
CA PHE A 255 -2.32 2.89 -10.18
C PHE A 255 -1.94 4.13 -9.37
N HIS A 256 -2.92 4.79 -8.72
CA HIS A 256 -2.66 5.94 -7.88
C HIS A 256 -1.69 5.59 -6.73
N TYR A 257 -2.01 4.57 -5.92
CA TYR A 257 -1.18 4.22 -4.77
C TYR A 257 0.17 3.64 -5.17
N LEU A 258 0.25 2.85 -6.25
CA LEU A 258 1.52 2.37 -6.78
C LEU A 258 2.40 3.52 -7.24
N LYS A 259 1.85 4.49 -7.97
CA LYS A 259 2.55 5.72 -8.34
C LYS A 259 3.06 6.45 -7.09
N ARG A 260 2.23 6.63 -6.05
CA ARG A 260 2.63 7.30 -4.79
C ARG A 260 3.77 6.57 -4.08
N LEU A 261 3.77 5.24 -4.08
CA LEU A 261 4.87 4.42 -3.56
C LEU A 261 6.16 4.65 -4.37
N LEU A 262 6.08 4.58 -5.70
CA LEU A 262 7.23 4.81 -6.58
C LEU A 262 7.77 6.24 -6.48
N GLU A 263 6.90 7.24 -6.38
CA GLU A 263 7.30 8.63 -6.15
C GLU A 263 8.04 8.79 -4.83
N THR A 264 7.60 8.12 -3.77
CA THR A 264 8.25 8.14 -2.46
C THR A 264 9.66 7.56 -2.53
N LEU A 265 9.86 6.48 -3.28
CA LEU A 265 11.16 5.83 -3.44
C LEU A 265 12.11 6.61 -4.36
N PHE A 266 11.60 7.12 -5.48
CA PHE A 266 12.47 7.58 -6.59
C PHE A 266 12.41 9.09 -6.86
N VAL A 267 11.35 9.79 -6.43
CA VAL A 267 11.10 11.19 -6.79
C VAL A 267 11.24 12.12 -5.60
N HIS A 268 10.65 11.78 -4.46
CA HIS A 268 10.61 12.66 -3.29
C HIS A 268 12.01 12.87 -2.68
N ARG A 269 12.31 14.12 -2.32
CA ARG A 269 13.49 14.52 -1.54
C ARG A 269 13.02 15.21 -0.27
N PHE A 270 13.10 14.52 0.87
CA PHE A 270 12.62 15.03 2.15
C PHE A 270 13.65 15.96 2.79
N SER A 271 13.18 17.08 3.38
CA SER A 271 14.04 18.07 4.03
C SER A 271 14.32 17.74 5.50
N HIS A 272 13.33 17.14 6.18
CA HIS A 272 13.50 16.51 7.49
C HIS A 272 13.57 15.00 7.29
N GLY A 273 14.49 14.33 7.98
CA GLY A 273 14.70 12.89 7.80
C GLY A 273 13.62 12.04 8.46
N THR A 274 13.02 12.52 9.56
CA THR A 274 12.16 11.70 10.42
C THR A 274 10.92 12.42 10.94
N MET A 275 9.99 11.63 11.49
CA MET A 275 8.82 12.08 12.26
C MET A 275 8.60 11.24 13.52
N PRO A 276 7.81 11.72 14.50
CA PRO A 276 7.46 10.93 15.68
C PRO A 276 6.67 9.67 15.33
N LEU A 277 7.10 8.51 15.87
CA LEU A 277 6.53 7.20 15.56
C LEU A 277 5.01 7.14 15.81
N ARG A 278 4.52 7.76 16.89
CA ARG A 278 3.08 7.74 17.24
C ARG A 278 2.17 8.31 16.13
N ASN A 279 2.69 9.21 15.30
CA ASN A 279 1.91 9.80 14.21
C ASN A 279 1.64 8.79 13.07
N ILE A 280 2.39 7.69 12.99
CA ILE A 280 2.18 6.69 11.94
C ILE A 280 0.80 6.05 12.05
N PHE A 281 0.35 5.77 13.27
CA PHE A 281 -0.96 5.17 13.50
C PHE A 281 -2.07 6.12 13.08
N LYS A 282 -1.97 7.41 13.42
CA LYS A 282 -2.95 8.41 12.99
C LYS A 282 -3.05 8.51 11.47
N ASN A 283 -1.90 8.56 10.78
CA ASN A 283 -1.88 8.63 9.32
C ASN A 283 -2.43 7.36 8.69
N CYS A 284 -1.96 6.19 9.12
CA CYS A 284 -2.38 4.91 8.58
C CYS A 284 -3.87 4.68 8.82
N THR A 285 -4.40 4.92 10.02
CA THR A 285 -5.83 4.77 10.32
C THR A 285 -6.69 5.60 9.37
N TYR A 286 -6.27 6.83 9.05
CA TYR A 286 -6.98 7.66 8.08
C TYR A 286 -6.99 7.00 6.68
N TYR A 287 -5.82 6.77 6.08
CA TYR A 287 -5.75 6.27 4.71
C TYR A 287 -6.28 4.84 4.56
N TRP A 288 -5.97 3.96 5.50
CA TRP A 288 -6.36 2.56 5.48
C TRP A 288 -7.86 2.40 5.74
N GLY A 289 -8.38 3.15 6.72
CA GLY A 289 -9.81 3.15 7.05
C GLY A 289 -10.67 3.65 5.90
N PHE A 290 -10.29 4.78 5.28
CA PHE A 290 -11.00 5.29 4.11
C PHE A 290 -10.90 4.35 2.90
N ALA A 291 -9.72 3.78 2.65
CA ALA A 291 -9.55 2.81 1.57
C ALA A 291 -10.45 1.59 1.77
N ALA A 292 -10.48 1.01 2.98
CA ALA A 292 -11.37 -0.09 3.31
C ALA A 292 -12.85 0.29 3.16
N TRP A 293 -13.25 1.46 3.67
CA TRP A 293 -14.63 1.93 3.58
C TRP A 293 -15.09 2.12 2.13
N MET A 294 -14.29 2.80 1.30
CA MET A 294 -14.59 2.97 -0.13
C MET A 294 -14.59 1.62 -0.87
N ALA A 295 -13.58 0.78 -0.63
CA ALA A 295 -13.44 -0.50 -1.30
C ALA A 295 -14.59 -1.45 -0.96
N TYR A 296 -15.09 -1.43 0.28
CA TYR A 296 -16.23 -2.24 0.70
C TYR A 296 -17.46 -1.97 -0.18
N TYR A 297 -17.81 -0.70 -0.39
CA TYR A 297 -18.99 -0.32 -1.17
C TYR A 297 -18.80 -0.49 -2.68
N ILE A 298 -17.62 -0.13 -3.22
CA ILE A 298 -17.35 -0.27 -4.67
C ILE A 298 -17.35 -1.74 -5.09
N ASN A 299 -16.78 -2.63 -4.28
CA ASN A 299 -16.64 -4.05 -4.62
C ASN A 299 -17.80 -4.92 -4.13
N HIS A 300 -18.77 -4.32 -3.41
CA HIS A 300 -19.91 -5.03 -2.85
C HIS A 300 -20.69 -5.78 -3.96
N PRO A 301 -21.17 -7.01 -3.72
CA PRO A 301 -21.96 -7.77 -4.70
C PRO A 301 -23.23 -7.08 -5.22
N LEU A 302 -23.73 -6.10 -4.47
CA LEU A 302 -24.91 -5.29 -4.79
C LEU A 302 -24.55 -3.90 -5.34
N TYR A 303 -23.30 -3.66 -5.70
CA TYR A 303 -22.87 -2.39 -6.30
C TYR A 303 -23.63 -2.13 -7.60
N THR A 304 -24.23 -0.95 -7.72
CA THR A 304 -24.90 -0.48 -8.94
C THR A 304 -24.02 0.55 -9.64
N PRO A 305 -23.71 0.37 -10.93
CA PRO A 305 -22.93 1.36 -11.68
C PRO A 305 -23.76 2.64 -11.91
N PRO A 306 -23.12 3.76 -12.28
CA PRO A 306 -23.82 4.99 -12.66
C PRO A 306 -24.92 4.73 -13.70
N THR A 307 -26.17 5.09 -13.39
CA THR A 307 -27.34 4.79 -14.24
C THR A 307 -27.76 5.95 -15.13
N ILE A 308 -27.55 7.20 -14.70
CA ILE A 308 -28.07 8.40 -15.39
C ILE A 308 -27.31 8.64 -16.70
N TYR A 309 -25.98 8.75 -16.62
CA TYR A 309 -25.11 9.01 -17.77
C TYR A 309 -24.28 7.78 -18.19
N GLY A 310 -24.44 6.67 -17.46
CA GLY A 310 -23.88 5.36 -17.81
C GLY A 310 -22.38 5.37 -18.12
N GLU A 311 -22.03 4.65 -19.19
CA GLU A 311 -20.68 4.49 -19.73
C GLU A 311 -19.96 5.81 -20.02
N GLN A 312 -20.69 6.82 -20.51
CA GLN A 312 -20.09 8.09 -20.91
C GLN A 312 -19.53 8.85 -19.71
N GLN A 313 -20.27 8.86 -18.59
CA GLN A 313 -19.77 9.43 -17.33
C GLN A 313 -18.50 8.71 -16.86
N VAL A 314 -18.47 7.38 -16.91
CA VAL A 314 -17.29 6.60 -16.48
C VAL A 314 -16.07 6.90 -17.36
N ARG A 315 -16.24 7.00 -18.68
CA ARG A 315 -15.15 7.34 -19.62
C ARG A 315 -14.62 8.75 -19.41
N ILE A 316 -15.49 9.74 -19.26
CA ILE A 316 -15.08 11.13 -18.99
C ILE A 316 -14.35 11.22 -17.65
N ALA A 317 -14.89 10.56 -16.62
CA ALA A 317 -14.29 10.51 -15.29
C ALA A 317 -12.90 9.85 -15.30
N LEU A 318 -12.70 8.81 -16.09
CA LEU A 318 -11.39 8.19 -16.31
C LEU A 318 -10.39 9.14 -16.97
N ILE A 319 -10.81 9.89 -17.99
CA ILE A 319 -9.96 10.88 -18.66
C ILE A 319 -9.51 11.96 -17.66
N ILE A 320 -10.46 12.49 -16.87
CA ILE A 320 -10.16 13.46 -15.80
C ILE A 320 -9.15 12.86 -14.81
N PHE A 321 -9.40 11.63 -14.34
CA PHE A 321 -8.52 10.94 -13.41
C PHE A 321 -7.10 10.82 -13.96
N LEU A 322 -6.93 10.29 -15.17
CA LEU A 322 -5.61 10.08 -15.79
C LEU A 322 -4.88 11.39 -16.06
N PHE A 323 -5.58 12.40 -16.60
CA PHE A 323 -5.02 13.74 -16.82
C PHE A 323 -4.48 14.32 -15.52
N CYS A 324 -5.25 14.19 -14.44
CA CYS A 324 -4.84 14.67 -13.13
C CYS A 324 -3.70 13.85 -12.51
N GLN A 325 -3.64 12.52 -12.71
CA GLN A 325 -2.51 11.72 -12.23
C GLN A 325 -1.19 12.11 -12.91
N VAL A 326 -1.21 12.32 -14.23
CA VAL A 326 -0.05 12.78 -15.01
C VAL A 326 0.36 14.19 -14.58
N GLY A 327 -0.62 15.07 -14.36
CA GLY A 327 -0.38 16.42 -13.85
C GLY A 327 0.29 16.42 -12.48
N ASN A 328 -0.26 15.67 -11.52
CA ASN A 328 0.29 15.53 -10.18
C ASN A 328 1.74 14.99 -10.21
N PHE A 329 2.02 13.96 -11.02
CA PHE A 329 3.37 13.41 -11.19
C PHE A 329 4.35 14.46 -11.77
N SER A 330 3.89 15.18 -12.80
CA SER A 330 4.66 16.25 -13.43
C SER A 330 5.05 17.35 -12.43
N ILE A 331 4.14 17.71 -11.53
CA ILE A 331 4.44 18.65 -10.46
C ILE A 331 5.46 18.07 -9.48
N HIS A 332 5.34 16.81 -9.07
CA HIS A 332 6.33 16.19 -8.17
C HIS A 332 7.74 16.15 -8.78
N ILE A 333 7.87 15.87 -10.07
CA ILE A 333 9.15 15.97 -10.79
C ILE A 333 9.66 17.41 -10.79
N ALA A 334 8.80 18.39 -11.12
CA ALA A 334 9.20 19.80 -11.13
C ALA A 334 9.70 20.24 -9.75
N LEU A 335 8.99 19.87 -8.68
CA LEU A 335 9.37 20.15 -7.30
C LEU A 335 10.67 19.46 -6.88
N ARG A 336 10.90 18.21 -7.32
CA ARG A 336 12.18 17.51 -7.12
C ARG A 336 13.34 18.28 -7.75
N ASN A 337 13.16 18.74 -8.99
CA ASN A 337 14.21 19.41 -9.76
C ASN A 337 14.59 20.79 -9.20
N LEU A 338 13.73 21.42 -8.39
CA LEU A 338 14.07 22.66 -7.68
C LEU A 338 15.15 22.47 -6.61
N ARG A 339 15.37 21.23 -6.15
CA ARG A 339 16.37 20.89 -5.14
C ARG A 339 17.49 20.08 -5.77
N PRO A 340 18.70 20.62 -5.96
CA PRO A 340 19.88 19.84 -6.34
C PRO A 340 20.10 18.67 -5.35
N PRO A 341 20.67 17.52 -5.78
CA PRO A 341 21.03 16.44 -4.86
C PRO A 341 21.92 16.98 -3.72
N GLY A 342 21.59 16.65 -2.47
CA GLY A 342 22.33 17.13 -1.29
C GLY A 342 21.97 18.54 -0.80
N SER A 343 21.11 19.28 -1.51
CA SER A 343 20.66 20.61 -1.07
C SER A 343 19.25 20.58 -0.45
N LYS A 344 19.09 21.29 0.67
CA LYS A 344 17.79 21.58 1.30
C LYS A 344 17.25 22.98 0.96
N THR A 345 17.87 23.70 0.02
CA THR A 345 17.44 25.07 -0.33
C THR A 345 16.04 25.08 -0.94
N ARG A 346 15.22 26.03 -0.49
CA ARG A 346 13.85 26.23 -0.97
C ARG A 346 13.87 27.28 -2.08
N LYS A 347 13.18 27.00 -3.18
CA LYS A 347 13.01 27.92 -4.31
C LYS A 347 11.53 28.07 -4.65
N ILE A 348 11.18 29.20 -5.26
CA ILE A 348 9.84 29.43 -5.80
C ILE A 348 9.67 28.51 -7.01
N PRO A 349 8.61 27.68 -7.07
CA PRO A 349 8.31 26.89 -8.25
C PRO A 349 7.76 27.77 -9.37
N TYR A 350 8.26 27.57 -10.59
CA TYR A 350 7.79 28.23 -11.81
C TYR A 350 7.43 27.20 -12.88
N PRO A 351 6.60 27.59 -13.87
CA PRO A 351 6.33 26.78 -15.05
C PRO A 351 7.61 26.33 -15.74
N THR A 352 7.55 25.13 -16.31
CA THR A 352 8.61 24.53 -17.12
C THR A 352 8.09 24.31 -18.54
N LYS A 353 8.91 23.67 -19.40
CA LYS A 353 8.48 23.24 -20.74
C LYS A 353 7.30 22.26 -20.72
N ASN A 354 7.07 21.56 -19.61
CA ASN A 354 5.93 20.65 -19.45
C ASN A 354 4.64 21.45 -19.19
N PRO A 355 3.60 21.34 -20.04
CA PRO A 355 2.36 22.11 -19.91
C PRO A 355 1.61 21.86 -18.60
N PHE A 356 1.73 20.67 -18.00
CA PHE A 356 1.15 20.35 -16.69
C PHE A 356 1.72 21.21 -15.54
N THR A 357 2.84 21.90 -15.76
CA THR A 357 3.46 22.77 -14.76
C THR A 357 3.01 24.23 -14.90
N TRP A 358 2.30 24.60 -15.97
CA TRP A 358 1.87 25.99 -16.22
C TRP A 358 0.87 26.50 -15.20
N ILE A 359 0.14 25.59 -14.56
CA ILE A 359 -0.73 25.90 -13.44
C ILE A 359 0.02 26.56 -12.26
N PHE A 360 1.36 26.45 -12.17
CA PHE A 360 2.16 27.25 -11.21
C PHE A 360 2.01 28.76 -11.42
N LEU A 361 1.57 29.25 -12.58
CA LEU A 361 1.23 30.66 -12.76
C LEU A 361 0.06 31.08 -11.86
N LEU A 362 -0.87 30.17 -11.62
CA LEU A 362 -2.15 30.44 -10.97
C LEU A 362 -2.19 29.95 -9.53
N VAL A 363 -1.50 28.85 -9.20
CA VAL A 363 -1.57 28.25 -7.87
C VAL A 363 -0.22 27.88 -7.29
N SER A 364 -0.17 27.87 -5.96
CA SER A 364 1.04 27.63 -5.17
C SER A 364 1.32 26.14 -4.98
N CYS A 365 0.26 25.34 -4.87
CA CYS A 365 0.33 23.89 -4.60
C CYS A 365 -0.43 23.08 -5.68
N PRO A 366 0.00 23.11 -6.95
CA PRO A 366 -0.73 22.45 -8.03
C PRO A 366 -0.77 20.92 -7.92
N ASN A 367 0.18 20.32 -7.19
CA ASN A 367 0.12 18.90 -6.87
C ASN A 367 -1.18 18.56 -6.12
N TYR A 368 -1.62 19.41 -5.18
CA TYR A 368 -2.89 19.21 -4.46
C TYR A 368 -4.10 19.49 -5.35
N THR A 369 -4.01 20.43 -6.29
CA THR A 369 -5.06 20.69 -7.28
C THR A 369 -5.31 19.47 -8.16
N TYR A 370 -4.24 18.87 -8.69
CA TYR A 370 -4.33 17.64 -9.47
C TYR A 370 -4.73 16.43 -8.62
N GLU A 371 -4.28 16.36 -7.37
CA GLU A 371 -4.72 15.32 -6.44
C GLU A 371 -6.24 15.37 -6.25
N LEU A 372 -6.78 16.56 -5.97
CA LEU A 372 -8.22 16.80 -5.85
C LEU A 372 -8.97 16.41 -7.13
N GLY A 373 -8.48 16.83 -8.30
CA GLY A 373 -9.09 16.48 -9.58
C GLY A 373 -9.10 14.97 -9.86
N SER A 374 -8.07 14.26 -9.43
CA SER A 374 -8.01 12.79 -9.52
C SER A 374 -9.13 12.16 -8.68
N TRP A 375 -9.24 12.54 -7.41
CA TRP A 375 -10.26 11.98 -6.52
C TRP A 375 -11.68 12.41 -6.90
N PHE A 376 -11.85 13.62 -7.42
CA PHE A 376 -13.12 14.07 -8.00
C PHE A 376 -13.51 13.21 -9.21
N GLY A 377 -12.59 12.95 -10.14
CA GLY A 377 -12.81 12.01 -11.23
C GLY A 377 -13.17 10.61 -10.71
N PHE A 378 -12.46 10.11 -9.69
CA PHE A 378 -12.76 8.81 -9.08
C PHE A 378 -14.15 8.76 -8.42
N THR A 379 -14.58 9.86 -7.78
CA THR A 379 -15.94 10.02 -7.24
C THR A 379 -16.99 9.94 -8.35
N LEU A 380 -16.81 10.68 -9.45
CA LEU A 380 -17.72 10.65 -10.60
C LEU A 380 -17.77 9.26 -11.25
N MET A 381 -16.62 8.59 -11.37
CA MET A 381 -16.50 7.27 -11.98
C MET A 381 -17.27 6.21 -11.21
N THR A 382 -17.16 6.22 -9.87
CA THR A 382 -17.75 5.20 -9.01
C THR A 382 -19.14 5.54 -8.50
N GLN A 383 -19.53 6.83 -8.53
CA GLN A 383 -20.76 7.38 -7.96
C GLN A 383 -21.02 6.87 -6.54
N CYS A 384 -19.96 6.75 -5.74
CA CYS A 384 -19.98 6.13 -4.43
C CYS A 384 -19.83 7.20 -3.33
N LEU A 385 -20.78 7.26 -2.40
CA LEU A 385 -20.83 8.29 -1.35
C LEU A 385 -19.59 8.30 -0.43
N PRO A 386 -19.08 7.16 0.06
CA PRO A 386 -17.81 7.11 0.79
C PRO A 386 -16.63 7.77 0.04
N VAL A 387 -16.60 7.63 -1.29
CA VAL A 387 -15.56 8.25 -2.12
C VAL A 387 -15.73 9.76 -2.16
N ALA A 388 -16.96 10.25 -2.35
CA ALA A 388 -17.25 11.69 -2.31
C ALA A 388 -16.85 12.30 -0.96
N PHE A 389 -17.14 11.59 0.13
CA PHE A 389 -16.78 12.02 1.48
C PHE A 389 -15.26 12.06 1.68
N PHE A 390 -14.53 11.02 1.26
CA PHE A 390 -13.08 11.01 1.29
C PHE A 390 -12.48 12.18 0.49
N THR A 391 -12.99 12.44 -0.72
CA THR A 391 -12.59 13.58 -1.56
C THR A 391 -12.80 14.91 -0.83
N ALA A 392 -13.96 15.10 -0.17
CA ALA A 392 -14.28 16.33 0.55
C ALA A 392 -13.36 16.54 1.77
N VAL A 393 -13.15 15.51 2.59
CA VAL A 393 -12.26 15.60 3.77
C VAL A 393 -10.82 15.83 3.32
N GLY A 394 -10.36 15.12 2.30
CA GLY A 394 -9.04 15.31 1.69
C GLY A 394 -8.85 16.73 1.15
N PHE A 395 -9.87 17.29 0.49
CA PHE A 395 -9.85 18.66 0.00
C PHE A 395 -9.67 19.69 1.12
N ILE A 396 -10.44 19.56 2.21
CA ILE A 396 -10.34 20.46 3.36
C ILE A 396 -8.92 20.41 3.95
N GLN A 397 -8.41 19.19 4.18
CA GLN A 397 -7.09 19.01 4.76
C GLN A 397 -5.98 19.56 3.86
N MET A 398 -6.02 19.26 2.55
CA MET A 398 -5.05 19.79 1.58
C MET A 398 -5.13 21.31 1.46
N THR A 399 -6.32 21.91 1.59
CA THR A 399 -6.50 23.36 1.58
C THR A 399 -5.83 24.01 2.78
N VAL A 400 -5.94 23.43 3.97
CA VAL A 400 -5.23 23.90 5.17
C VAL A 400 -3.72 23.87 4.95
N TRP A 401 -3.19 22.77 4.42
CA TRP A 401 -1.77 22.65 4.09
C TRP A 401 -1.32 23.61 2.99
N ALA A 402 -2.13 23.80 1.96
CA ALA A 402 -1.85 24.73 0.86
C ALA A 402 -1.76 26.18 1.36
N LYS A 403 -2.73 26.61 2.17
CA LYS A 403 -2.73 27.94 2.81
C LYS A 403 -1.54 28.14 3.73
N GLY A 404 -1.13 27.10 4.46
CA GLY A 404 0.11 27.12 5.23
C GLY A 404 1.34 27.37 4.34
N LYS A 405 1.50 26.58 3.29
CA LYS A 405 2.64 26.67 2.37
C LYS A 405 2.68 27.99 1.61
N HIS A 406 1.54 28.49 1.15
CA HIS A 406 1.38 29.77 0.48
C HIS A 406 1.80 30.94 1.39
N ARG A 407 1.30 30.97 2.64
CA ARG A 407 1.72 31.98 3.63
C ARG A 407 3.23 31.93 3.91
N SER A 408 3.83 30.74 3.94
CA SER A 408 5.28 30.64 4.08
C SER A 408 6.01 31.23 2.88
N TYR A 409 5.52 31.02 1.66
CA TYR A 409 6.14 31.61 0.46
C TYR A 409 6.07 33.14 0.47
N LEU A 410 4.92 33.73 0.80
CA LEU A 410 4.77 35.18 0.91
C LEU A 410 5.70 35.83 1.95
N LYS A 411 5.99 35.11 3.05
CA LYS A 411 6.90 35.59 4.10
C LYS A 411 8.37 35.43 3.75
N GLU A 412 8.71 34.34 3.06
CA GLU A 412 10.10 33.95 2.77
C GLU A 412 10.64 34.63 1.52
N PHE A 413 9.80 34.84 0.51
CA PHE A 413 10.21 35.36 -0.79
C PHE A 413 9.53 36.70 -1.09
N ARG A 414 10.33 37.76 -1.15
CA ARG A 414 9.86 39.11 -1.47
C ARG A 414 9.31 39.22 -2.90
N ASP A 415 9.87 38.44 -3.83
CA ASP A 415 9.48 38.41 -5.25
C ASP A 415 8.42 37.35 -5.58
N TYR A 416 7.66 36.88 -4.58
CA TYR A 416 6.63 35.87 -4.80
C TYR A 416 5.46 36.42 -5.63
N PRO A 417 4.98 35.71 -6.66
CA PRO A 417 3.88 36.20 -7.50
C PRO A 417 2.58 36.42 -6.70
N PRO A 418 2.02 37.65 -6.68
CA PRO A 418 0.91 37.99 -5.79
C PRO A 418 -0.44 37.40 -6.23
N LEU A 419 -0.60 37.10 -7.52
CA LEU A 419 -1.85 36.58 -8.10
C LEU A 419 -2.07 35.08 -7.85
N ARG A 420 -1.10 34.36 -7.28
CA ARG A 420 -1.22 32.92 -7.05
C ARG A 420 -2.19 32.63 -5.91
N SER A 421 -3.14 31.72 -6.15
CA SER A 421 -3.97 31.14 -5.10
C SER A 421 -3.24 29.96 -4.40
N PRO A 422 -3.56 29.63 -3.16
CA PRO A 422 -3.08 28.43 -2.48
C PRO A 422 -3.30 27.10 -3.24
N ILE A 423 -4.53 26.79 -3.65
CA ILE A 423 -4.90 25.46 -4.20
C ILE A 423 -5.81 25.52 -5.42
N LEU A 424 -6.85 26.34 -5.44
CA LEU A 424 -7.78 26.46 -6.57
C LEU A 424 -7.61 27.84 -7.21
N PRO A 425 -7.39 27.92 -8.53
CA PRO A 425 -7.22 29.21 -9.20
C PRO A 425 -8.40 30.14 -8.90
N PHE A 426 -8.12 31.35 -8.44
CA PHE A 426 -9.09 32.43 -8.25
C PHE A 426 -10.20 32.19 -7.22
N VAL A 427 -10.15 31.07 -6.47
CA VAL A 427 -11.16 30.72 -5.46
C VAL A 427 -10.56 30.73 -4.05
N LEU A 428 -9.41 30.08 -3.85
CA LEU A 428 -8.89 29.76 -2.51
C LEU A 428 -7.38 29.81 -2.34
#